data_AF-A0AB39XFI9-F1
#
_entry.id   AF-A0AB39XFI9-F1
#
_cell.length_a   1.000
_cell.length_b   1.000
_cell.length_c   1.000
_cell.angle_alpha   90.00
_cell.angle_beta   90.00
_cell.angle_gamma   90.00
#
_symmetry.space_group_name_H-M   'P 1'
#
loop_
_entity.id
_entity.type
_entity.pdbx_description
1 polymer ?
#
loop_
_entity_poly.entity_id
_entity_poly.type
_entity_poly.pdbx_seq_one_letter_code
_entity_poly.pdbx_strand_id
1 'polypeptide(L)' 'MTDEDIAEAVANDPDAVPIDIDWSDAVLVMPPKKKAISIRLDEDVLDFFKREGEGYQRRMNAVLRSYMQQKSKPKKRA' A
#
# COMPACT_ATOMS: atom_id res chain seq x y z
N MET A 1 -14.51 -33.27 -5.94
CA MET A 1 -15.33 -32.24 -5.28
C MET A 1 -16.23 -31.67 -6.33
N THR A 2 -17.52 -31.89 -6.14
CA THR A 2 -18.58 -31.23 -6.90
C THR A 2 -18.92 -29.89 -6.24
N ASP A 3 -19.63 -29.02 -6.93
CA ASP A 3 -20.14 -27.77 -6.34
C ASP A 3 -21.14 -28.05 -5.21
N GLU A 4 -21.78 -29.23 -5.22
CA GLU A 4 -22.72 -29.70 -4.20
C GLU A 4 -22.00 -30.07 -2.89
N ASP A 5 -20.87 -30.79 -2.98
CA ASP A 5 -20.01 -31.10 -1.83
C ASP A 5 -19.50 -29.80 -1.15
N ILE A 6 -19.24 -28.76 -1.94
CA ILE A 6 -18.77 -27.46 -1.45
C ILE A 6 -19.88 -26.72 -0.71
N ALA A 7 -21.10 -26.71 -1.26
CA ALA A 7 -22.24 -26.05 -0.64
C ALA A 7 -22.64 -26.70 0.69
N GLU A 8 -22.62 -28.04 0.76
CA GLU A 8 -22.91 -28.78 1.98
C GLU A 8 -21.86 -28.51 3.07
N ALA A 9 -20.58 -28.42 2.70
CA ALA A 9 -19.51 -28.09 3.64
C ALA A 9 -19.66 -26.67 4.21
N VAL A 10 -20.01 -25.67 3.38
CA VAL A 10 -20.23 -24.29 3.82
C VAL A 10 -21.46 -24.17 4.72
N ALA A 11 -22.55 -24.89 4.40
CA ALA A 11 -23.78 -24.84 5.19
C ALA A 11 -23.62 -25.44 6.60
N ASN A 12 -22.71 -26.41 6.76
CA ASN A 12 -22.44 -27.08 8.03
C ASN A 12 -21.29 -26.44 8.83
N ASP A 13 -20.61 -25.42 8.29
CA ASP A 13 -19.50 -24.74 8.97
C ASP A 13 -20.04 -23.63 9.90
N PRO A 14 -19.87 -23.75 11.24
CA PRO A 14 -20.32 -22.73 12.19
C PRO A 14 -19.54 -21.40 12.08
N ASP A 15 -18.35 -21.40 11.47
CA ASP A 15 -17.55 -20.20 11.23
C ASP A 15 -17.90 -19.51 9.91
N ALA A 16 -18.71 -20.14 9.06
CA ALA A 16 -19.25 -19.56 7.84
C ALA A 16 -20.42 -18.61 8.15
N VAL A 17 -20.11 -17.50 8.82
CA VAL A 17 -21.07 -16.43 9.09
C VAL A 17 -21.33 -15.65 7.80
N PRO A 18 -22.59 -15.52 7.32
CA PRO A 18 -22.90 -14.66 6.19
C PRO A 18 -22.54 -13.21 6.54
N ILE A 19 -21.54 -12.65 5.85
CA ILE A 19 -21.16 -11.24 5.99
C ILE A 19 -21.92 -10.45 4.93
N ASP A 20 -23.01 -9.78 5.34
CA ASP A 20 -23.72 -8.82 4.49
C ASP A 20 -22.95 -7.49 4.50
N ILE A 21 -21.87 -7.44 3.70
CA ILE A 21 -21.07 -6.22 3.53
C ILE A 21 -21.65 -5.44 2.36
N ASP A 22 -22.23 -4.27 2.64
CA ASP A 22 -22.65 -3.32 1.63
C ASP A 22 -21.41 -2.62 1.02
N TRP A 23 -21.13 -2.93 -0.24
CA TRP A 23 -20.01 -2.37 -1.01
C TRP A 23 -20.39 -1.13 -1.83
N SER A 24 -21.60 -0.59 -1.68
CA SER A 24 -22.12 0.52 -2.50
C SER A 24 -21.25 1.78 -2.40
N ASP A 25 -20.64 2.03 -1.25
CA ASP A 25 -19.75 3.18 -0.99
C ASP A 25 -18.26 2.86 -1.18
N ALA A 26 -17.91 1.67 -1.66
CA ALA A 26 -16.52 1.26 -1.78
C ALA A 26 -15.80 2.05 -2.89
N VAL A 27 -14.75 2.79 -2.51
CA VAL A 27 -13.95 3.55 -3.47
C VAL A 27 -12.73 2.74 -3.90
N LEU A 28 -12.62 2.49 -5.21
CA LEU A 28 -11.42 1.88 -5.79
C LEU A 28 -10.23 2.86 -5.70
N VAL A 29 -9.30 2.58 -4.80
CA VAL A 29 -8.05 3.34 -4.68
C VAL A 29 -6.97 2.66 -5.51
N MET A 30 -6.72 3.20 -6.70
CA MET A 30 -5.58 2.75 -7.52
C MET A 30 -4.29 3.43 -7.01
N PRO A 31 -3.32 2.68 -6.46
CA PRO A 31 -2.07 3.28 -6.03
C PRO A 31 -1.34 3.87 -7.25
N PRO A 32 -0.73 5.07 -7.11
CA PRO A 32 -0.01 5.68 -8.21
C PRO A 32 1.15 4.77 -8.65
N LYS A 33 1.24 4.52 -9.97
CA LYS A 33 2.32 3.73 -10.56
C LYS A 33 3.67 4.39 -10.25
N LYS A 34 4.57 3.65 -9.62
CA LYS A 34 5.95 4.07 -9.40
C LYS A 34 6.73 3.89 -10.70
N LYS A 35 7.61 4.85 -11.02
CA LYS A 35 8.56 4.72 -12.13
C LYS A 35 9.85 4.12 -11.58
N ALA A 36 10.27 2.98 -12.12
CA ALA A 36 11.58 2.41 -11.82
C ALA A 36 12.63 3.23 -12.59
N ILE A 37 13.48 3.92 -11.84
CA ILE A 37 14.58 4.72 -12.39
C ILE A 37 15.89 4.30 -11.71
N SER A 38 17.00 4.44 -12.43
CA SER A 38 18.33 4.31 -11.84
C SER A 38 18.78 5.69 -11.34
N ILE A 39 19.16 5.78 -10.07
CA ILE A 39 19.70 6.99 -9.44
C ILE A 39 20.98 6.63 -8.68
N ARG A 40 21.91 7.57 -8.58
CA ARG A 40 23.08 7.45 -7.71
C ARG A 40 22.77 8.12 -6.37
N LEU A 41 23.15 7.47 -5.29
CA LEU A 41 23.00 7.94 -3.92
C LEU A 41 24.32 7.74 -3.20
N ASP A 42 24.59 8.60 -2.22
CA ASP A 42 25.72 8.43 -1.33
C ASP A 42 25.57 7.15 -0.50
N GLU A 43 26.70 6.55 -0.14
CA GLU A 43 26.76 5.26 0.56
C GLU A 43 26.11 5.33 1.95
N ASP A 44 26.41 6.39 2.70
CA ASP A 44 25.87 6.64 4.04
C ASP A 44 24.34 6.78 4.04
N VAL A 45 23.78 7.43 3.02
CA VAL A 45 22.33 7.56 2.82
C VAL A 45 21.71 6.19 2.53
N LEU A 46 22.32 5.39 1.66
CA LEU A 46 21.85 4.05 1.36
C LEU A 46 21.87 3.15 2.59
N ASP A 47 22.97 3.19 3.35
CA ASP A 47 23.15 2.39 4.55
C ASP A 47 22.18 2.79 5.64
N PHE A 48 21.94 4.08 5.84
CA PHE A 48 20.92 4.58 6.78
C PHE A 48 19.55 3.93 6.54
N PHE A 49 19.08 3.89 5.30
CA PHE A 49 17.77 3.29 4.99
C PHE A 49 17.78 1.76 5.04
N LYS A 50 18.89 1.12 4.67
CA LYS A 50 19.06 -0.34 4.71
C LYS A 50 19.13 -0.89 6.14
N ARG A 51 19.64 -0.12 7.11
CA ARG A 51 19.72 -0.53 8.52
C ARG A 51 18.39 -0.96 9.12
N GLU A 52 17.28 -0.40 8.64
CA GLU A 52 15.92 -0.76 9.08
C GLU A 52 15.33 -1.98 8.33
N GLY A 53 16.15 -2.69 7.54
CA GLY A 53 15.77 -3.94 6.88
C GLY A 53 14.88 -3.75 5.67
N GLU A 54 13.99 -4.72 5.44
CA GLU A 54 13.12 -4.75 4.26
C GLU A 54 12.25 -3.48 4.14
N GLY A 55 11.96 -3.09 2.90
CA GLY A 55 11.15 -1.90 2.62
C GLY A 55 11.91 -0.58 2.65
N TYR A 56 13.26 -0.59 2.68
CA TYR A 56 14.08 0.62 2.67
C TYR A 56 13.75 1.57 1.49
N GLN A 57 13.48 1.02 0.29
CA GLN A 57 13.06 1.80 -0.87
C GLN A 57 11.72 2.51 -0.66
N ARG A 58 10.77 1.87 0.06
CA ARG A 58 9.47 2.46 0.39
C ARG A 58 9.63 3.63 1.34
N ARG A 59 10.50 3.51 2.35
CA ARG A 59 10.83 4.58 3.30
C ARG A 59 11.53 5.74 2.61
N MET A 60 12.53 5.46 1.77
CA MET A 60 13.22 6.46 0.96
C MET A 60 12.23 7.25 0.09
N ASN A 61 11.31 6.57 -0.59
CA ASN A 61 10.28 7.23 -1.39
C ASN A 61 9.30 8.08 -0.54
N ALA A 62 8.99 7.67 0.69
CA ALA A 62 8.15 8.46 1.60
C ALA A 62 8.83 9.77 2.02
N VAL A 63 10.14 9.73 2.31
CA VAL A 63 10.94 10.93 2.62
C VAL A 63 10.97 11.88 1.43
N LEU A 64 11.27 11.38 0.23
CA LEU A 64 11.26 12.18 -1.00
C LEU A 64 9.89 12.84 -1.25
N ARG A 65 8.80 12.10 -1.02
CA ARG A 65 7.43 12.62 -1.12
C ARG A 65 7.14 13.72 -0.09
N SER A 66 7.57 13.55 1.15
CA SER A 66 7.42 14.56 2.20
C SER A 66 8.16 15.85 1.84
N TYR A 67 9.41 15.73 1.37
CA TYR A 67 10.19 16.88 0.90
C TYR A 67 9.50 17.60 -0.27
N MET A 68 9.02 16.85 -1.27
CA MET A 68 8.26 17.41 -2.40
C MET A 68 7.03 18.19 -1.92
N GLN A 69 6.23 17.61 -1.03
CA GLN A 69 5.01 18.24 -0.50
C GLN A 69 5.32 19.52 0.29
N GLN A 70 6.39 19.53 1.08
CA GLN A 70 6.81 20.72 1.82
C GLN A 70 7.21 21.84 0.87
N LYS A 71 7.91 21.53 -0.22
CA LYS A 71 8.33 22.50 -1.23
C LYS A 71 7.17 22.97 -2.14
N SER A 72 6.18 22.13 -2.38
CA SER A 72 5.05 22.41 -3.28
C SER A 72 3.89 23.15 -2.61
N LYS A 73 3.90 23.35 -1.27
CA LYS A 73 2.90 24.19 -0.62
C LYS A 73 2.97 25.59 -1.22
N PRO A 74 1.90 26.11 -1.85
CA PRO A 74 1.91 27.47 -2.37
C PRO A 74 2.22 28.41 -1.21
N LYS A 75 3.22 29.29 -1.38
CA LYS A 75 3.41 30.41 -0.44
C LYS A 75 2.05 31.12 -0.38
N LYS A 76 1.38 31.08 0.78
CA LYS A 76 0.25 31.98 1.03
C LYS A 76 0.80 33.38 0.77
N ARG A 77 0.39 34.01 -0.34
CA ARG A 77 0.67 35.42 -0.55
C ARG A 77 -0.06 36.14 0.58
N ALA A 78 0.71 36.74 1.47
CA ALA A 78 0.21 37.63 2.50
C ALA A 78 -0.27 38.94 1.86
#